data_AF-A0A511XDT3-F1
#
_entry.id   AF-A0A511XDT3-F1
#
_cell.length_a   1.000
_cell.length_b   1.000
_cell.length_c   1.000
_cell.angle_alpha   90.00
_cell.angle_beta   90.00
_cell.angle_gamma   90.00
#
_symmetry.space_group_name_H-M   'P 1'
#
loop_
_entity.id
_entity.type
_entity.pdbx_description
1 polymer ?
#
loop_
_entity_poly.entity_id
_entity_poly.type
_entity_poly.pdbx_seq_one_letter_code
_entity_poly.pdbx_strand_id
1 'polypeptide(L)'
;MFICSCNGLTDKDVQAAVVAGATRPTEIYAAKKCRAQCGNCVPGVVCLLRQALQEQRARLADAVMHTPPMVGVAREGVCLS
;
A
#
# COMPACT_ATOMS: atom_id res chain seq x y z
N MET A 1 -8.84 10.52 -9.30
CA MET A 1 -9.66 10.23 -10.49
C MET A 1 -10.65 9.08 -10.24
N PHE A 2 -11.88 9.20 -10.75
CA PHE A 2 -12.87 8.12 -10.76
C PHE A 2 -12.51 7.07 -11.84
N ILE A 3 -12.51 5.79 -11.47
CA ILE A 3 -12.11 4.68 -12.34
C ILE A 3 -13.23 3.68 -12.62
N CYS A 4 -14.26 3.60 -11.76
CA CYS A 4 -15.38 2.70 -11.95
C CYS A 4 -16.72 3.41 -11.69
N SER A 5 -17.51 3.58 -12.74
CA SER A 5 -18.85 4.17 -12.65
C SER A 5 -19.86 3.24 -11.97
N CYS A 6 -19.71 1.92 -12.13
CA CYS A 6 -20.63 0.93 -11.54
C CYS A 6 -20.56 0.89 -10.00
N ASN A 7 -19.34 1.00 -9.45
CA ASN A 7 -19.08 0.73 -8.03
C ASN A 7 -18.54 1.93 -7.26
N GLY A 8 -18.42 3.11 -7.89
CA GLY A 8 -17.92 4.26 -7.17
C GLY A 8 -16.40 4.22 -6.88
N LEU A 9 -15.59 3.48 -7.66
CA LEU A 9 -14.17 3.34 -7.35
C LEU A 9 -13.36 4.52 -7.88
N THR A 10 -12.42 4.97 -7.07
CA THR A 10 -11.43 5.99 -7.38
C THR A 10 -10.00 5.43 -7.32
N ASP A 11 -9.06 6.14 -7.93
CA ASP A 11 -7.63 5.93 -7.74
C ASP A 11 -7.21 5.90 -6.26
N LYS A 12 -7.77 6.79 -5.43
CA LYS A 12 -7.50 6.83 -3.99
C LYS A 12 -7.93 5.54 -3.29
N ASP A 13 -9.01 4.92 -3.74
CA ASP A 13 -9.46 3.64 -3.20
C ASP A 13 -8.49 2.51 -3.53
N VAL A 14 -7.92 2.51 -4.74
CA VAL A 14 -6.86 1.57 -5.13
C VAL A 14 -5.64 1.75 -4.25
N GLN A 15 -5.18 3.00 -4.08
CA GLN A 15 -4.02 3.32 -3.25
C GLN A 15 -4.24 2.93 -1.78
N ALA A 16 -5.41 3.24 -1.22
CA ALA A 16 -5.76 2.87 0.15
C ALA A 16 -5.79 1.35 0.34
N ALA A 17 -6.34 0.60 -0.63
CA ALA A 17 -6.34 -0.86 -0.57
C ALA A 17 -4.92 -1.44 -0.60
N VAL A 18 -4.01 -0.87 -1.40
CA VAL A 18 -2.60 -1.31 -1.47
C VAL A 18 -1.85 -1.00 -0.18
N VAL A 19 -2.06 0.17 0.42
CA VAL A 19 -1.54 0.49 1.77
C VAL A 19 -2.05 -0.50 2.82
N ALA A 20 -3.30 -0.95 2.68
CA ALA A 20 -3.88 -1.99 3.54
C ALA A 20 -3.42 -3.43 3.18
N GLY A 21 -2.54 -3.59 2.20
CA GLY A 21 -1.93 -4.88 1.84
C GLY A 21 -2.51 -5.58 0.61
N ALA A 22 -3.39 -4.93 -0.17
CA ALA A 22 -3.90 -5.52 -1.40
C ALA A 22 -2.78 -5.73 -2.43
N THR A 23 -2.72 -6.92 -2.99
CA THR A 23 -1.79 -7.34 -4.05
C THR A 23 -2.53 -7.78 -5.32
N ARG A 24 -3.86 -7.93 -5.26
CA ARG A 24 -4.70 -8.42 -6.36
C ARG A 24 -5.92 -7.52 -6.59
N PRO A 25 -6.43 -7.38 -7.84
CA PRO A 25 -7.60 -6.56 -8.12
C PRO A 25 -8.85 -6.94 -7.32
N THR A 26 -9.05 -8.24 -7.06
CA THR A 26 -10.16 -8.75 -6.26
C THR A 26 -10.20 -8.19 -4.85
N GLU A 27 -9.03 -7.90 -4.26
CA GLU A 27 -8.90 -7.35 -2.90
C GLU A 27 -9.28 -5.87 -2.87
N ILE A 28 -9.07 -5.13 -3.96
CA ILE A 28 -9.52 -3.73 -4.11
C ILE A 28 -11.06 -3.68 -4.11
N TYR A 29 -11.71 -4.54 -4.89
CA TYR A 29 -13.18 -4.62 -4.90
C TYR A 29 -13.70 -5.06 -3.52
N ALA A 30 -13.05 -6.04 -2.88
CA ALA A 30 -13.43 -6.52 -1.56
C ALA A 30 -13.30 -5.44 -0.47
N ALA A 31 -12.26 -4.60 -0.51
CA ALA A 31 -12.08 -3.48 0.41
C ALA A 31 -13.26 -2.47 0.36
N LYS A 32 -13.88 -2.35 -0.82
CA LYS A 32 -15.08 -1.54 -1.07
C LYS A 32 -16.39 -2.32 -0.95
N LYS A 33 -16.33 -3.57 -0.47
CA LYS A 33 -17.47 -4.48 -0.30
C LYS A 33 -18.28 -4.66 -1.60
N CYS A 34 -17.60 -4.65 -2.74
CA CYS A 34 -18.22 -4.82 -4.06
C CYS A 34 -17.53 -5.92 -4.87
N ARG A 35 -18.10 -6.23 -6.03
CA ARG A 35 -17.47 -7.06 -7.07
C ARG A 35 -17.49 -6.30 -8.40
N ALA A 36 -16.62 -6.69 -9.33
CA ALA A 36 -16.68 -6.15 -10.68
C ALA A 36 -18.06 -6.43 -11.31
N GLN A 37 -18.65 -5.42 -11.95
CA GLN A 37 -19.92 -5.52 -12.67
C GLN A 37 -19.68 -5.66 -14.18
N CYS A 38 -19.45 -4.53 -14.89
CA CYS A 38 -19.21 -4.53 -16.33
C CYS A 38 -17.76 -4.81 -16.74
N GLY A 39 -16.82 -4.78 -15.80
CA GLY A 39 -15.40 -5.08 -16.06
C GLY A 39 -14.58 -3.98 -16.75
N ASN A 40 -15.19 -2.91 -17.28
CA ASN A 40 -14.47 -1.85 -18.02
C ASN A 40 -13.35 -1.17 -17.22
N CYS A 41 -13.49 -1.10 -15.89
CA CYS A 41 -12.48 -0.52 -15.01
C CYS A 41 -11.28 -1.46 -14.74
N VAL A 42 -11.37 -2.76 -15.07
CA VAL A 42 -10.38 -3.77 -14.67
C VAL A 42 -8.96 -3.45 -15.17
N PRO A 43 -8.74 -3.06 -16.45
CA PRO A 43 -7.40 -2.69 -16.90
C PRO A 43 -6.81 -1.50 -16.13
N GLY A 44 -7.64 -0.49 -15.83
CA GLY A 44 -7.24 0.67 -15.03
C GLY A 44 -6.91 0.32 -13.58
N VAL A 45 -7.73 -0.52 -12.95
CA VAL A 45 -7.47 -1.06 -11.60
C VAL A 45 -6.15 -1.82 -11.57
N VAL A 46 -5.89 -2.68 -12.56
CA VAL A 46 -4.64 -3.46 -12.65
C VAL A 46 -3.43 -2.55 -12.84
N CYS A 47 -3.54 -1.53 -13.69
CA CYS A 47 -2.48 -0.55 -13.91
C CYS A 47 -2.12 0.19 -12.61
N LEU A 48 -3.11 0.78 -11.95
CA LEU A 48 -2.93 1.53 -10.70
C LEU A 48 -2.41 0.64 -9.57
N LEU A 49 -2.90 -0.60 -9.46
CA LEU A 49 -2.40 -1.57 -8.48
C LEU A 49 -0.90 -1.84 -8.68
N ARG A 50 -0.46 -2.11 -9.92
CA ARG A 50 0.95 -2.37 -10.21
C ARG A 50 1.83 -1.17 -9.89
N GLN A 51 1.38 0.02 -10.27
CA GLN A 51 2.09 1.26 -9.99
C GLN A 51 2.22 1.48 -8.47
N ALA A 52 1.11 1.38 -7.73
CA ALA A 52 1.10 1.54 -6.28
C ALA A 52 2.02 0.54 -5.56
N LEU A 53 2.02 -0.73 -5.99
CA LEU A 53 2.92 -1.75 -5.44
C LEU A 53 4.40 -1.44 -5.73
N GLN A 54 4.72 -0.95 -6.93
CA GLN A 54 6.09 -0.53 -7.27
C GLN A 54 6.54 0.65 -6.42
N GLU A 55 5.69 1.67 -6.27
CA GLU A 55 5.95 2.83 -5.42
C GLU A 55 6.15 2.42 -3.95
N GLN A 56 5.29 1.55 -3.41
CA GLN A 56 5.43 1.05 -2.05
C GLN A 56 6.74 0.28 -1.86
N ARG A 57 7.13 -0.57 -2.81
CA ARG A 57 8.40 -1.30 -2.77
C ARG A 57 9.59 -0.35 -2.82
N ALA A 58 9.56 0.66 -3.68
CA ALA A 58 10.61 1.67 -3.76
C ALA A 58 10.74 2.45 -2.45
N ARG A 59 9.62 2.88 -1.85
CA ARG A 59 9.59 3.57 -0.54
C ARG A 59 10.16 2.70 0.58
N LEU A 60 9.80 1.40 0.61
CA LEU A 60 10.34 0.47 1.60
C LEU A 60 11.84 0.25 1.42
N ALA A 61 12.32 0.12 0.19
CA ALA A 61 13.74 0.00 -0.10
C ALA A 61 14.53 1.25 0.32
N ASP A 62 13.98 2.44 0.03
CA ASP A 62 14.56 3.73 0.41
C ASP A 62 14.64 3.89 1.94
N ALA A 63 13.56 3.53 2.64
CA ALA A 63 13.53 3.55 4.09
C ALA A 63 14.61 2.66 4.72
N VAL A 64 14.85 1.47 4.17
CA VAL A 64 15.92 0.57 4.65
C VAL A 64 17.30 1.20 4.47
N MET A 65 17.57 1.84 3.34
CA MET A 65 18.88 2.45 3.04
C MET A 65 19.19 3.68 3.91
N HIS A 66 18.17 4.44 4.29
CA HIS A 66 18.30 5.64 5.12
C HIS A 66 18.02 5.40 6.61
N THR A 67 17.77 4.15 7.03
CA THR A 67 17.74 3.83 8.47
C THR A 67 19.16 4.01 9.01
N PRO A 68 19.45 4.99 9.89
CA PRO A 68 20.71 4.99 10.60
C PRO A 68 20.82 3.65 11.34
N PRO A 69 22.02 3.02 11.43
CA PRO A 69 22.16 1.82 12.22
C PRO A 69 21.65 2.16 13.62
N MET A 70 20.73 1.35 14.12
CA MET A 70 20.33 1.35 15.52
C MET A 70 21.57 0.88 16.31
N VAL A 71 22.58 1.75 16.45
CA VAL A 71 23.72 1.51 17.33
C VAL A 71 23.12 1.43 18.73
N GLY A 72 23.35 0.28 19.37
CA GLY A 72 22.76 -0.07 20.64
C GLY A 72 22.87 1.07 21.65
N VAL A 73 21.72 1.50 22.17
CA VAL A 73 21.67 2.18 23.45
C VAL A 73 22.05 1.13 24.51
N ALA A 74 23.36 0.98 24.72
CA ALA A 74 23.88 0.49 25.98
C ALA A 74 23.46 1.52 27.05
N ARG A 75 22.47 1.18 27.86
CA ARG A 75 22.31 1.87 29.14
C ARG A 75 23.21 1.15 30.11
N GLU A 76 24.40 1.73 30.28
CA GLU A 76 25.30 1.45 31.37
C GLU A 76 24.52 1.37 32.69
N GLY A 77 24.73 0.26 33.39
CA GLY A 77 24.45 0.21 34.81
C GLY A 77 25.36 1.22 35.52
N VAL A 78 24.76 2.05 36.36
CA VAL A 78 25.46 2.72 37.46
C VAL A 78 24.79 2.23 38.73
N CYS A 79 25.41 1.21 39.33
CA CYS A 79 25.34 1.01 40.77
C CYS A 79 26.30 2.02 41.40
N LEU A 80 25.79 3.11 41.99
CA LEU A 80 26.53 3.91 42.97
C LEU A 80 25.55 4.63 43.89
N SER A 81 25.18 3.96 44.98
CA SER A 81 25.44 4.37 46.38
C SER A 81 24.57 3.55 47.32
#